data_AF-A0A962V1Z5-F1
#
_entry.id   AF-A0A962V1Z5-F1
#
_cell.length_a   1.000
_cell.length_b   1.000
_cell.length_c   1.000
_cell.angle_alpha   90.00
_cell.angle_beta   90.00
_cell.angle_gamma   90.00
#
_symmetry.space_group_name_H-M   'P 1'
#
loop_
_entity.id
_entity.type
_entity.pdbx_description
1 polymer ?
#
loop_
_entity_poly.entity_id
_entity_poly.type
_entity_poly.pdbx_seq_one_letter_code
_entity_poly.pdbx_strand_id
1 'polypeptide(L)'
;ICQVIGSFSTGWLIDRISARRIAPFVLVPFAISLVLLGLGEQDYWAPFIMGSMGLSAGATNPTYSSLWAELYGTQHLGAIRAAGVVLTVFASALGPVFVGWALDADISLFAICASSLAITVFTSSLAALGLRRA
;
A
#
# COMPACT_ATOMS: atom_id res chain seq x y z
N ILE A 1 15.84 3.22 5.56
CA ILE A 1 15.64 4.55 6.21
C ILE A 1 14.22 5.07 6.00
N CYS A 2 13.78 5.32 4.75
CA CYS A 2 12.43 5.82 4.46
C CYS A 2 11.30 4.94 5.05
N GLN A 3 11.47 3.62 5.04
CA GLN A 3 10.52 2.70 5.69
C GLN A 3 10.41 2.93 7.21
N VAL A 4 11.54 3.10 7.90
CA VAL A 4 11.55 3.39 9.33
C VAL A 4 10.84 4.72 9.60
N ILE A 5 11.17 5.76 8.81
CA ILE A 5 10.50 7.06 8.90
C ILE A 5 8.99 6.91 8.70
N GLY A 6 8.56 6.18 7.66
CA GLY A 6 7.14 5.91 7.40
C GLY A 6 6.45 5.25 8.58
N SER A 7 7.05 4.21 9.17
CA SER A 7 6.48 3.52 10.33
C SER A 7 6.30 4.44 11.53
N PHE A 8 7.32 5.24 11.86
CA PHE A 8 7.24 6.17 13.00
C PHE A 8 6.28 7.32 12.75
N SER A 9 6.32 7.95 11.58
CA SER A 9 5.42 9.05 11.23
C SER A 9 3.97 8.61 11.20
N THR A 10 3.69 7.45 10.62
CA THR A 10 2.33 6.91 10.56
C THR A 10 1.85 6.44 11.94
N GLY A 11 2.71 5.79 12.75
CA GLY A 11 2.38 5.43 14.13
C GLY A 11 2.00 6.64 14.96
N TRP A 12 2.82 7.68 14.95
CA TRP A 12 2.54 8.94 15.64
C TRP A 12 1.24 9.61 15.16
N LEU A 13 0.94 9.53 13.86
CA LEU A 13 -0.28 10.09 13.31
C LEU A 13 -1.51 9.28 13.76
N ILE A 14 -1.43 7.95 13.77
CA ILE A 14 -2.49 7.06 14.26
C ILE A 14 -2.86 7.39 15.70
N ASP A 15 -1.86 7.58 16.55
CA ASP A 15 -2.07 7.91 17.97
C ASP A 15 -2.85 9.23 18.16
N ARG A 16 -2.83 10.14 17.17
CA ARG A 16 -3.53 11.43 17.23
C ARG A 16 -4.89 11.48 16.54
N ILE A 17 -5.08 10.78 15.42
CA ILE A 17 -6.30 10.91 14.60
C ILE A 17 -7.06 9.61 14.33
N SER A 18 -6.55 8.45 14.79
CA SER A 18 -7.03 7.08 14.53
C SER A 18 -6.63 6.48 13.19
N ALA A 19 -6.40 5.16 13.21
CA ALA A 19 -6.01 4.36 12.05
C ALA A 19 -7.10 4.34 10.97
N ARG A 20 -8.38 4.38 11.37
CA ARG A 20 -9.51 4.45 10.45
C ARG A 20 -9.46 5.64 9.49
N ARG A 21 -8.95 6.80 9.93
CA ARG A 21 -8.82 7.98 9.07
C ARG A 21 -7.59 7.94 8.17
N ILE A 22 -6.53 7.22 8.59
CA ILE A 22 -5.25 7.15 7.88
C ILE A 22 -5.24 6.04 6.82
N ALA A 23 -5.93 4.93 7.08
CA ALA A 23 -5.95 3.76 6.20
C ALA A 23 -6.19 4.04 4.71
N PRO A 24 -7.11 4.94 4.29
CA PRO A 24 -7.28 5.24 2.87
C PRO A 24 -6.07 5.89 2.21
N PHE A 25 -5.24 6.59 2.99
CA PHE A 25 -4.09 7.36 2.51
C PHE A 25 -2.76 6.60 2.55
N VAL A 26 -2.74 5.39 3.12
CA VAL A 26 -1.50 4.60 3.32
C VAL A 26 -0.80 4.24 2.00
N LEU A 27 -1.57 4.12 0.91
CA LEU A 27 -1.07 3.78 -0.42
C LEU A 27 -0.70 5.01 -1.27
N VAL A 28 -0.97 6.23 -0.81
CA VAL A 28 -0.65 7.46 -1.58
C VAL A 28 0.85 7.56 -1.91
N PRO A 29 1.79 7.29 -1.00
CA PRO A 29 3.21 7.33 -1.35
C PRO A 29 3.58 6.25 -2.38
N PHE A 30 2.92 5.09 -2.37
CA PHE A 30 3.13 4.05 -3.37
C PHE A 30 2.60 4.47 -4.75
N ALA A 31 1.44 5.12 -4.79
CA ALA A 31 0.88 5.68 -6.02
C ALA A 31 1.83 6.71 -6.66
N ILE A 32 2.48 7.56 -5.86
CA ILE A 32 3.52 8.49 -6.33
C ILE A 32 4.68 7.71 -6.95
N SER A 33 5.14 6.63 -6.30
CA SER A 33 6.21 5.79 -6.84
C SER A 33 5.87 5.20 -8.21
N LEU A 34 4.63 4.74 -8.40
CA LEU A 34 4.16 4.20 -9.68
C LEU A 34 4.11 5.26 -10.79
N VAL A 35 3.71 6.49 -10.47
CA VAL A 35 3.73 7.61 -11.43
C VAL A 35 5.18 7.95 -11.82
N LEU A 36 6.08 8.02 -10.84
CA LEU A 36 7.50 8.28 -11.09
C LEU A 36 8.16 7.15 -11.88
N LEU A 37 7.79 5.89 -11.62
CA LEU A 37 8.32 4.75 -12.35
C LEU A 37 7.82 4.68 -13.79
N GLY A 38 6.55 5.03 -14.03
CA GLY A 38 5.95 5.01 -15.37
C GLY A 38 6.42 6.15 -16.28
N LEU A 39 6.80 7.30 -15.70
CA LEU A 39 7.22 8.50 -16.43
C LEU A 39 8.74 8.76 -16.37
N GLY A 40 9.42 8.19 -15.39
CA GLY A 40 10.83 8.43 -15.11
C GLY A 40 11.71 7.58 -16.02
N GLU A 41 12.24 8.19 -17.08
CA GLU A 41 13.22 7.54 -17.97
C GLU A 41 14.67 7.67 -17.47
N GLN A 42 14.90 8.48 -16.44
CA GLN A 42 16.22 8.92 -16.00
C GLN A 42 16.60 8.33 -14.63
N ASP A 43 17.86 7.94 -14.47
CA ASP A 43 18.37 7.26 -13.26
C ASP A 43 18.23 8.09 -11.98
N TYR A 44 18.21 9.42 -12.08
CA TYR A 44 18.08 10.29 -10.92
C TYR A 44 16.72 10.14 -10.20
N TRP A 45 15.71 9.52 -10.83
CA TRP A 45 14.43 9.23 -10.22
C TRP A 45 14.47 8.05 -9.23
N ALA A 46 15.46 7.15 -9.34
CA ALA A 46 15.51 5.92 -8.54
C ALA A 46 15.44 6.16 -7.02
N PRO A 47 16.17 7.13 -6.43
CA PRO A 47 16.05 7.42 -5.00
C PRO A 47 14.65 7.89 -4.57
N PHE A 48 13.93 8.62 -5.44
CA PHE A 48 12.57 9.10 -5.15
C PHE A 48 11.54 7.97 -5.26
N ILE A 49 11.70 7.09 -6.25
CA ILE A 49 10.87 5.89 -6.42
C ILE A 49 11.04 4.98 -5.19
N MET A 50 12.28 4.64 -4.82
CA MET A 50 12.57 3.80 -3.67
C MET A 50 12.17 4.45 -2.34
N GLY A 51 12.38 5.76 -2.20
CA GLY A 51 12.02 6.51 -1.00
C GLY A 51 10.51 6.50 -0.75
N SER A 52 9.72 6.76 -1.79
CA SER A 52 8.25 6.78 -1.72
C SER A 52 7.65 5.37 -1.52
N MET A 53 8.19 4.35 -2.19
CA MET A 53 7.86 2.93 -1.90
C MET A 53 8.18 2.58 -0.44
N GLY A 54 9.35 2.97 0.05
CA GLY A 54 9.76 2.75 1.43
C GLY A 54 8.79 3.39 2.42
N LEU A 55 8.39 4.64 2.21
CA LEU A 55 7.42 5.33 3.08
C LEU A 55 6.08 4.58 3.15
N SER A 56 5.53 4.14 2.02
CA SER A 56 4.27 3.38 2.01
C SER A 56 4.42 2.03 2.70
N ALA A 57 5.51 1.30 2.45
CA ALA A 57 5.80 0.03 3.13
C ALA A 57 5.92 0.20 4.66
N GLY A 58 6.49 1.33 5.11
CA GLY A 58 6.59 1.67 6.53
C GLY A 58 5.24 2.01 7.15
N ALA A 59 4.41 2.77 6.44
CA ALA A 59 3.10 3.18 6.91
C ALA A 59 2.10 2.01 7.04
N THR A 60 2.25 0.98 6.20
CA THR A 60 1.31 -0.14 6.06
C THR A 60 1.10 -0.94 7.36
N ASN A 61 2.18 -1.41 7.99
CA ASN A 61 2.10 -2.24 9.20
C ASN A 61 1.42 -1.56 10.41
N PRO A 62 1.85 -0.35 10.83
CA PRO A 62 1.20 0.33 11.96
C PRO A 62 -0.26 0.64 11.66
N THR A 63 -0.60 1.03 10.43
CA THR A 63 -1.99 1.29 10.07
C THR A 63 -2.87 0.06 10.15
N TYR A 64 -2.51 -1.06 9.51
CA TYR A 64 -3.36 -2.26 9.54
C TYR A 64 -3.42 -2.89 10.94
N SER A 65 -2.31 -2.91 11.68
CA SER A 65 -2.29 -3.51 13.01
C SER A 65 -3.21 -2.78 13.99
N SER A 66 -3.29 -1.45 13.93
CA SER A 66 -4.21 -0.63 14.71
C SER A 66 -5.63 -0.64 14.15
N LEU A 67 -5.80 -0.62 12.81
CA LEU A 67 -7.11 -0.61 12.16
C LEU A 67 -7.96 -1.84 12.54
N TRP A 68 -7.37 -3.03 12.54
CA TRP A 68 -8.11 -4.24 12.91
C TRP A 68 -8.59 -4.20 14.36
N ALA A 69 -7.79 -3.64 15.26
CA ALA A 69 -8.15 -3.48 16.66
C ALA A 69 -9.26 -2.43 16.84
N GLU A 70 -9.21 -1.32 16.10
CA GLU A 70 -10.25 -0.28 16.12
C GLU A 70 -11.59 -0.77 15.58
N LEU A 71 -11.60 -1.58 14.50
CA LEU A 71 -12.83 -2.03 13.85
C LEU A 71 -13.49 -3.23 14.52
N TYR A 72 -12.68 -4.19 15.01
CA TYR A 72 -13.18 -5.49 15.47
C TYR A 72 -12.90 -5.76 16.94
N GLY A 73 -12.25 -4.84 17.64
CA GLY A 73 -11.78 -5.05 19.01
C GLY A 73 -10.66 -6.09 19.10
N THR A 74 -10.37 -6.53 20.31
CA THR A 74 -9.21 -7.40 20.61
C THR A 74 -9.56 -8.88 20.79
N GLN A 75 -10.85 -9.22 20.91
CA GLN A 75 -11.31 -10.57 21.26
C GLN A 75 -10.90 -11.66 20.26
N HIS A 76 -10.94 -11.36 18.96
CA HIS A 76 -10.56 -12.30 17.89
C HIS A 76 -9.47 -11.73 16.96
N LEU A 77 -8.70 -10.76 17.44
CA LEU A 77 -7.75 -10.01 16.62
C LEU A 77 -6.67 -10.90 15.99
N GLY A 78 -6.24 -11.95 16.68
CA GLY A 78 -5.28 -12.92 16.16
C GLY A 78 -5.80 -13.65 14.91
N ALA A 79 -7.06 -14.12 14.94
CA ALA A 79 -7.67 -14.81 13.80
C ALA A 79 -7.87 -13.88 12.60
N ILE A 80 -8.29 -12.63 12.84
CA ILE A 80 -8.46 -11.61 11.80
C ILE A 80 -7.13 -11.28 11.13
N ARG A 81 -6.07 -11.06 11.93
CA ARG A 81 -4.72 -10.79 11.42
C ARG A 81 -4.18 -11.98 10.61
N ALA A 82 -4.40 -13.21 11.08
CA ALA A 82 -3.98 -14.41 10.36
C ALA A 82 -4.66 -14.50 8.99
N ALA A 83 -5.97 -14.26 8.91
CA ALA A 83 -6.70 -14.24 7.64
C ALA A 83 -6.15 -13.17 6.69
N GLY A 84 -5.86 -11.96 7.20
CA GLY A 84 -5.24 -10.89 6.41
C GLY A 84 -3.85 -11.27 5.88
N VAL A 85 -3.02 -11.92 6.69
CA VAL A 85 -1.68 -12.38 6.26
C VAL A 85 -1.77 -13.42 5.15
N VAL A 86 -2.69 -14.38 5.27
CA VAL A 86 -2.92 -15.40 4.22
C VAL A 86 -3.28 -14.73 2.89
N LEU A 87 -4.19 -13.75 2.91
CA LEU A 87 -4.56 -12.98 1.73
C LEU A 87 -3.38 -12.21 1.15
N THR A 88 -2.56 -11.56 1.97
CA THR A 88 -1.38 -10.81 1.52
C THR A 88 -0.34 -11.73 0.87
N VAL A 89 -0.07 -12.90 1.46
CA VAL A 89 0.86 -13.89 0.88
C VAL A 89 0.35 -14.37 -0.46
N PHE A 90 -0.93 -14.75 -0.55
CA PHE A 90 -1.56 -15.16 -1.80
C PHE A 90 -1.50 -14.05 -2.87
N ALA A 91 -1.85 -12.81 -2.53
CA ALA A 91 -1.79 -11.67 -3.44
C ALA A 91 -0.35 -11.38 -3.91
N SER A 92 0.64 -11.51 -3.02
CA SER A 92 2.06 -11.32 -3.36
C SER A 92 2.58 -12.38 -4.33
N ALA A 93 2.04 -13.60 -4.30
CA ALA A 93 2.37 -14.64 -5.26
C ALA A 93 1.76 -14.37 -6.64
N LEU A 94 0.55 -13.80 -6.69
CA LEU A 94 -0.11 -13.42 -7.94
C LEU A 94 0.57 -12.24 -8.65
N GLY A 95 1.12 -11.27 -7.90
CA GLY A 95 1.74 -10.07 -8.45
C GLY A 95 2.78 -10.36 -9.55
N PRO A 96 3.84 -11.15 -9.26
CA PRO A 96 4.84 -11.54 -10.25
C PRO A 96 4.28 -12.37 -11.42
N VAL A 97 3.23 -13.17 -11.19
CA VAL A 97 2.61 -13.96 -12.28
C VAL A 97 1.99 -13.03 -13.33
N PHE A 98 1.21 -12.03 -12.89
CA PHE A 98 0.58 -11.08 -13.81
C PHE A 98 1.57 -10.10 -14.42
N VAL A 99 2.49 -9.55 -13.62
CA VAL A 99 3.49 -8.60 -14.12
C VAL A 99 4.50 -9.30 -15.03
N GLY A 100 4.95 -10.51 -14.68
CA GLY A 100 5.84 -11.32 -15.52
C GLY A 100 5.19 -11.67 -16.86
N TRP A 101 3.95 -12.15 -16.85
CA TRP A 101 3.20 -12.39 -18.08
C TRP A 101 3.03 -11.13 -18.94
N ALA A 102 2.79 -9.97 -18.32
CA ALA A 102 2.68 -8.70 -19.05
C ALA A 102 4.00 -8.30 -19.71
N LEU A 103 5.12 -8.51 -19.02
CA LEU A 103 6.46 -8.28 -19.57
C LEU A 103 6.77 -9.25 -20.73
N ASP A 104 6.42 -10.53 -20.59
CA ASP A 104 6.60 -11.54 -21.65
C ASP A 104 5.75 -11.24 -22.90
N ALA A 105 4.64 -10.51 -22.73
CA ALA A 105 3.76 -10.05 -23.81
C ALA A 105 4.18 -8.69 -24.40
N ASP A 106 5.38 -8.18 -24.10
CA ASP A 106 5.91 -6.88 -24.53
C ASP A 106 4.99 -5.68 -24.18
N ILE A 107 4.21 -5.81 -23.10
CA ILE A 107 3.38 -4.70 -22.60
C ILE A 107 4.31 -3.61 -22.04
N SER A 108 4.07 -2.36 -22.45
CA SER A 108 4.90 -1.24 -22.03
C SER A 108 4.89 -1.04 -20.52
N LEU A 109 6.04 -0.65 -19.97
CA LEU A 109 6.22 -0.36 -18.54
C LEU A 109 5.22 0.72 -18.06
N PHE A 110 4.96 1.72 -18.91
CA PHE A 110 3.93 2.72 -18.67
C PHE A 110 2.54 2.10 -18.44
N ALA A 111 2.13 1.14 -19.29
CA ALA A 111 0.83 0.49 -19.15
C ALA A 111 0.73 -0.38 -17.89
N ILE A 112 1.82 -1.05 -17.50
CA ILE A 112 1.91 -1.82 -16.24
C ILE A 112 1.81 -0.90 -15.02
N CYS A 113 2.52 0.23 -15.04
CA CYS A 113 2.46 1.22 -13.97
C CYS A 113 1.07 1.88 -13.89
N ALA A 114 0.47 2.21 -15.04
CA ALA A 114 -0.86 2.83 -15.10
C ALA A 114 -1.96 1.89 -14.58
N SER A 115 -1.91 0.60 -14.94
CA SER A 115 -2.88 -0.38 -14.43
C SER A 115 -2.71 -0.61 -12.92
N SER A 116 -1.46 -0.71 -12.44
CA SER A 116 -1.14 -0.82 -11.01
C SER A 116 -1.60 0.42 -10.23
N LEU A 117 -1.45 1.61 -10.82
CA LEU A 117 -1.91 2.87 -10.25
C LEU A 117 -3.43 2.89 -10.15
N ALA A 118 -4.13 2.46 -11.20
CA ALA A 118 -5.58 2.36 -11.21
C ALA A 118 -6.10 1.43 -10.10
N ILE A 119 -5.48 0.25 -9.91
CA ILE A 119 -5.81 -0.68 -8.83
C ILE A 119 -5.56 -0.05 -7.46
N THR A 120 -4.44 0.66 -7.31
CA THR A 120 -4.06 1.33 -6.06
C THR A 120 -5.08 2.40 -5.69
N VAL A 121 -5.43 3.28 -6.63
CA VAL A 121 -6.43 4.34 -6.43
C VAL A 121 -7.80 3.73 -6.14
N PHE A 122 -8.20 2.72 -6.91
CA PHE A 122 -9.47 2.02 -6.69
C PHE A 122 -9.57 1.43 -5.29
N THR A 123 -8.52 0.75 -4.83
CA THR A 123 -8.46 0.15 -3.48
C THR A 123 -8.49 1.21 -2.39
N SER A 124 -7.73 2.31 -2.54
CA SER A 124 -7.77 3.45 -1.63
C SER A 124 -9.14 4.11 -1.57
N SER A 125 -9.83 4.26 -2.71
CA SER A 125 -11.19 4.79 -2.78
C SER A 125 -12.20 3.87 -2.10
N LEU A 126 -12.11 2.56 -2.32
CA LEU A 126 -12.95 1.57 -1.63
C LEU A 126 -12.72 1.59 -0.12
N ALA A 127 -11.47 1.68 0.32
CA ALA A 127 -11.14 1.83 1.74
C ALA A 127 -11.75 3.12 2.32
N ALA A 128 -11.64 4.25 1.61
CA ALA A 128 -12.25 5.51 2.03
C ALA A 128 -13.78 5.40 2.17
N LEU A 129 -14.45 4.73 1.22
CA LEU A 129 -15.90 4.57 1.23
C LEU A 129 -16.37 3.57 2.30
N GLY A 130 -15.67 2.44 2.47
CA GLY A 130 -15.99 1.44 3.48
C GLY A 130 -15.79 1.98 4.89
N LEU A 131 -14.67 2.66 5.13
CA LEU A 131 -14.36 3.26 6.42
C LEU A 131 -15.15 4.53 6.72
N ARG A 132 -15.88 5.11 5.77
CA ARG A 132 -16.88 6.15 6.06
C ARG A 132 -18.19 5.58 6.60
N ARG A 133 -18.47 4.31 6.31
CA ARG A 133 -19.74 3.65 6.66
C ARG A 133 -19.69 2.82 7.95
N ALA A 134 -18.50 2.47 8.42
CA ALA A 134 -18.27 1.72 9.67
C ALA A 134 -18.46 2.58 10.94
#